data_AF-A0A966KCD4-F1
#
_entry.id   AF-A0A966KCD4-F1
#
_cell.length_a   1.000
_cell.length_b   1.000
_cell.length_c   1.000
_cell.angle_alpha   90.00
_cell.angle_beta   90.00
_cell.angle_gamma   90.00
#
_symmetry.space_group_name_H-M   'P 1'
#
loop_
_entity.id
_entity.type
_entity.pdbx_description
1 polymer ?
#
loop_
_entity_poly.entity_id
_entity_poly.type
_entity_poly.pdbx_seq_one_letter_code
_entity_poly.pdbx_strand_id
1 'polypeptide(L)' 'SFDTDKIIANASALLEELKKLKPASAKGVYIGNIALSSTMGPGIKISSSELV' A
#
# COMPACT_ATOMS: atom_id res chain seq x y z
N SER A 1 6.76 12.52 -15.50
CA SER A 1 6.71 11.79 -14.21
C SER A 1 5.44 12.14 -13.46
N PHE A 2 4.92 11.23 -12.65
CA PHE A 2 3.87 11.57 -11.69
C PHE A 2 4.45 12.47 -10.60
N ASP A 3 3.60 13.37 -10.10
CA ASP A 3 3.93 14.22 -8.97
C ASP A 3 3.86 13.42 -7.67
N THR A 4 4.63 13.81 -6.66
CA THR A 4 4.73 13.09 -5.39
C THR A 4 3.37 12.95 -4.72
N ASP A 5 2.55 14.01 -4.75
CA ASP A 5 1.21 14.02 -4.17
C ASP A 5 0.26 13.01 -4.82
N LYS A 6 0.39 12.82 -6.14
CA LYS A 6 -0.42 11.82 -6.87
C LYS A 6 -0.01 10.40 -6.52
N ILE A 7 1.27 10.17 -6.27
CA ILE A 7 1.78 8.85 -5.86
C ILE A 7 1.23 8.48 -4.48
N ILE A 8 1.23 9.44 -3.54
CA ILE A 8 0.68 9.25 -2.19
C ILE A 8 -0.83 8.97 -2.27
N ALA A 9 -1.58 9.80 -3.02
CA ALA A 9 -3.02 9.62 -3.18
C ALA A 9 -3.39 8.26 -3.78
N ASN A 10 -2.66 7.80 -4.79
CA ASN A 10 -2.87 6.48 -5.40
C ASN A 10 -2.58 5.33 -4.42
N ALA A 11 -1.50 5.45 -3.63
CA ALA A 11 -1.14 4.43 -2.64
C ALA A 11 -2.20 4.32 -1.53
N SER A 12 -2.70 5.45 -1.02
CA SER A 12 -3.75 5.49 -0.01
C SER A 12 -5.08 4.92 -0.53
N ALA A 13 -5.48 5.29 -1.75
CA ALA A 13 -6.70 4.77 -2.38
C ALA A 13 -6.65 3.24 -2.55
N LEU A 14 -5.51 2.71 -3.00
CA LEU A 14 -5.31 1.28 -3.17
C LEU A 14 -5.35 0.56 -1.81
N LEU A 15 -4.78 1.15 -0.77
CA LEU A 15 -4.81 0.58 0.58
C LEU A 15 -6.23 0.54 1.16
N GLU A 16 -7.03 1.58 0.96
CA GLU A 16 -8.45 1.58 1.36
C GLU A 16 -9.27 0.53 0.64
N GLU A 17 -9.06 0.36 -0.67
CA GLU A 17 -9.77 -0.63 -1.47
C GLU A 17 -9.39 -2.05 -1.04
N LEU A 18 -8.11 -2.31 -0.78
CA LEU A 18 -7.66 -3.59 -0.20
C LEU A 18 -8.26 -3.85 1.19
N LYS A 19 -8.39 -2.83 2.04
CA LYS A 19 -9.07 -2.98 3.34
C LYS A 19 -10.55 -3.34 3.17
N LYS A 20 -11.24 -2.73 2.21
CA LYS A 20 -12.66 -3.05 1.89
C LYS A 20 -12.82 -4.46 1.32
N LEU A 21 -11.86 -4.93 0.53
CA LEU A 21 -11.83 -6.27 -0.03
C LEU A 21 -11.43 -7.35 0.99
N LYS A 22 -11.10 -7.00 2.24
CA LYS A 22 -10.78 -7.96 3.29
C LYS A 22 -11.95 -8.95 3.45
N PRO A 23 -11.76 -10.25 3.12
CA PRO A 23 -12.83 -11.22 3.26
C PRO A 23 -13.14 -11.45 4.74
N ALA A 24 -14.43 -11.59 5.08
CA ALA A 24 -14.89 -11.80 6.46
C ALA A 24 -14.29 -13.06 7.14
N SER A 25 -13.76 -14.00 6.34
CA SER A 25 -13.06 -15.20 6.81
C SER A 25 -11.61 -14.95 7.25
N ALA A 26 -10.99 -13.83 6.84
CA ALA A 26 -9.61 -13.50 7.19
C ALA A 26 -9.50 -13.00 8.64
N LYS A 27 -9.28 -13.94 9.57
CA LYS A 27 -8.90 -13.64 10.95
C LYS A 27 -7.42 -13.22 11.00
N GLY A 28 -7.13 -12.02 11.51
CA GLY A 28 -5.77 -11.50 11.69
C GLY A 28 -5.39 -10.33 10.79
N VAL A 29 -4.07 -10.12 10.65
CA VAL A 29 -3.45 -9.06 9.83
C VAL A 29 -3.56 -9.43 8.36
N TYR A 30 -4.39 -8.71 7.61
CA TYR A 30 -4.63 -8.98 6.18
C TYR A 30 -3.51 -8.46 5.28
N ILE A 31 -2.91 -7.32 5.64
CA ILE A 31 -1.80 -6.71 4.92
C ILE A 31 -0.54 -6.83 5.79
N GLY A 32 0.37 -7.73 5.41
CA GLY A 32 1.57 -8.02 6.19
C GLY A 32 2.75 -7.07 5.92
N ASN A 33 3.08 -6.84 4.64
CA ASN A 33 4.21 -5.98 4.25
C ASN A 33 3.85 -5.18 2.99
N ILE A 34 4.34 -3.94 2.92
CA ILE A 34 4.18 -3.07 1.75
C ILE A 34 5.60 -2.70 1.28
N ALA A 35 5.86 -2.81 -0.01
CA ALA A 35 7.12 -2.40 -0.61
C ALA A 35 6.85 -1.62 -1.91
N LEU A 36 7.54 -0.49 -2.07
CA LEU A 36 7.48 0.34 -3.25
C LEU A 36 8.77 0.13 -4.05
N SER A 37 8.67 -0.26 -5.31
CA SER A 37 9.80 -0.41 -6.22
C SER A 37 9.55 0.33 -7.53
N SER A 38 10.60 0.92 -8.10
CA SER A 38 10.57 1.30 -9.51
C SER A 38 10.77 0.06 -10.39
N THR A 39 10.32 0.10 -11.64
CA THR A 39 10.29 -1.06 -12.57
C THR A 39 11.63 -1.81 -12.68
N MET A 40 12.75 -1.13 -12.44
CA MET A 40 14.11 -1.70 -12.52
C MET A 40 14.96 -1.39 -11.29
N GLY A 41 14.36 -0.91 -10.20
CA GLY A 41 15.09 -0.44 -9.02
C GLY A 41 14.86 -1.32 -7.78
N PRO A 42 15.71 -1.15 -6.75
CA PRO A 42 15.53 -1.84 -5.48
C PRO A 42 14.20 -1.41 -4.84
N GLY A 43 13.51 -2.38 -4.22
CA GLY A 43 12.28 -2.12 -3.48
C GLY A 43 12.57 -1.57 -2.09
N ILE A 44 11.90 -0.48 -1.73
CA ILE A 44 11.93 0.12 -0.39
C ILE A 44 10.70 -0.37 0.37
N LYS A 45 10.92 -0.99 1.54
CA LYS A 45 9.82 -1.37 2.43
C LYS A 45 9.23 -0.11 3.06
N ILE A 46 7.92 0.01 3.01
CA ILE A 46 7.15 1.11 3.58
C ILE A 46 6.26 0.56 4.69
N SER A 47 6.27 1.23 5.83
CA SER A 47 5.46 0.85 6.98
C SER A 47 4.02 1.28 6.76
N SER A 48 3.09 0.34 6.89
CA SER A 48 1.65 0.60 6.76
C SER A 48 1.07 1.52 7.84
N SER A 49 1.86 1.90 8.86
CA SER A 49 1.50 2.90 9.89
C SER A 49 1.78 4.34 9.49
N GLU A 50 2.63 4.61 8.49
CA GLU A 50 2.94 6.00 8.08
C GLU A 50 2.00 6.55 6.99
N LEU A 51 1.22 5.68 6.34
CA LEU A 51 0.22 6.04 5.32
C LEU A 51 -1.22 6.12 5.86
N VAL A 52 -1.36 6.16 7.19
CA VAL A 52 -2.64 6.40 7.90
C VAL A 52 -2.73 7.87 8.29
#